data_AF-A0A2W6S6V0-F1
#
_entry.id   AF-A0A2W6S6V0-F1
#
_cell.length_a   1.000
_cell.length_b   1.000
_cell.length_c   1.000
_cell.angle_alpha   90.00
_cell.angle_beta   90.00
_cell.angle_gamma   90.00
#
_symmetry.space_group_name_H-M   'P 1'
#
loop_
_entity.id
_entity.type
_entity.pdbx_description
1 polymer ?
#
loop_
_entity_poly.entity_id
_entity_poly.type
_entity_poly.pdbx_seq_one_letter_code
_entity_poly.pdbx_strand_id
1 'polypeptide(L)'
;MIAVRTGRIAHSLAGARGPDLKELSLMGSEKAEALAASAGAALANAEAIGRRLGRAAMDEGAHALHAAAAIGQSRTPAQAAEAQFTYAMGWWSRAARQALTLNDALLTAQAETVAPIHQTATANARRLRKTT
;
A
#
# COMPACT_ATOMS: atom_id res chain seq x y z
N MET A 1 -26.72 -3.76 -6.97
CA MET A 1 -26.54 -3.15 -5.63
C MET A 1 -26.27 -1.64 -5.68
N ILE A 2 -25.42 -1.12 -6.59
CA ILE A 2 -25.15 0.33 -6.73
C ILE A 2 -26.42 1.11 -7.15
N ALA A 3 -27.13 0.70 -8.21
CA ALA A 3 -28.32 1.40 -8.69
C ALA A 3 -29.43 1.59 -7.62
N VAL A 4 -29.65 0.58 -6.78
CA VAL A 4 -30.59 0.63 -5.65
C VAL A 4 -30.13 1.65 -4.60
N ARG A 5 -28.81 1.70 -4.33
CA ARG A 5 -28.21 2.65 -3.39
C ARG A 5 -28.26 4.08 -3.93
N THR A 6 -28.02 4.26 -5.23
CA THR A 6 -28.13 5.55 -5.92
C THR A 6 -29.58 6.05 -5.95
N GLY A 7 -30.56 5.16 -6.18
CA GLY A 7 -31.98 5.50 -6.14
C GLY A 7 -32.45 5.97 -4.75
N ARG A 8 -31.97 5.31 -3.68
CA ARG A 8 -32.22 5.75 -2.30
C ARG A 8 -31.62 7.12 -1.99
N ILE A 9 -30.39 7.39 -2.47
CA ILE A 9 -29.73 8.69 -2.31
C ILE A 9 -30.54 9.77 -3.03
N ALA A 10 -30.96 9.53 -4.27
CA ALA A 10 -31.78 10.47 -5.04
C ALA A 10 -33.12 10.77 -4.35
N HIS A 11 -33.78 9.76 -3.80
CA HIS A 11 -35.03 9.93 -3.05
C HIS A 11 -34.82 10.72 -1.75
N SER A 12 -33.72 10.50 -1.02
CA SER A 12 -33.38 11.29 0.17
C SER A 12 -33.02 12.74 -0.15
N LEU A 13 -32.39 12.99 -1.30
CA LEU A 13 -32.09 14.35 -1.78
C LEU A 13 -33.36 15.13 -2.14
N ALA A 14 -34.36 14.46 -2.71
CA ALA A 14 -35.64 15.09 -3.06
C ALA A 14 -36.46 15.56 -1.85
N GLY A 15 -36.22 14.97 -0.66
CA GLY A 15 -36.88 15.35 0.60
C GLY A 15 -36.03 16.23 1.54
N ALA A 16 -34.77 16.54 1.18
CA ALA A 16 -33.82 17.23 2.04
C ALA A 16 -34.22 18.70 2.25
N ARG A 17 -34.25 19.15 3.52
CA ARG A 17 -34.54 20.55 3.88
C ARG A 17 -33.25 21.38 3.93
N GLY A 18 -33.35 22.71 4.03
CA GLY A 18 -32.19 23.62 4.01
C GLY A 18 -30.99 23.22 4.90
N PRO A 19 -31.19 22.83 6.17
CA PRO A 19 -30.12 22.31 7.03
C PRO A 19 -29.45 21.02 6.50
N ASP A 20 -30.23 20.11 5.91
CA ASP A 20 -29.73 18.86 5.33
C ASP A 20 -28.89 19.12 4.08
N LEU A 21 -29.28 20.09 3.25
CA LEU A 21 -28.49 20.49 2.07
C LEU A 21 -27.13 21.08 2.46
N LYS A 22 -27.07 21.85 3.55
CA LYS A 22 -25.79 22.35 4.10
C LYS A 22 -24.92 21.22 4.62
N GLU A 23 -25.49 20.29 5.40
CA GLU A 23 -24.74 19.12 5.89
C GLU A 23 -24.26 18.23 4.74
N LEU A 24 -25.08 18.02 3.71
CA LEU A 24 -24.68 17.27 2.52
C LEU A 24 -23.52 17.93 1.75
N SER A 25 -23.54 19.26 1.65
CA SER A 25 -22.44 20.02 1.03
C SER A 25 -21.15 19.89 1.84
N LEU A 26 -21.21 20.02 3.17
CA LEU A 26 -20.08 19.82 4.08
C LEU A 26 -19.52 18.39 3.98
N MET A 27 -20.38 17.38 4.00
CA MET A 27 -19.97 16.00 3.83
C MET A 27 -19.32 15.73 2.47
N GLY A 28 -19.71 16.49 1.44
CA GLY A 28 -19.09 16.43 0.12
C GLY A 28 -17.65 16.92 0.13
N SER A 29 -17.37 18.06 0.76
CA SER A 29 -16.01 18.60 0.87
C SER A 29 -15.11 17.69 1.71
N GLU A 30 -15.59 17.20 2.86
CA GLU A 30 -14.83 16.28 3.71
C GLU A 30 -14.48 14.97 2.98
N LYS A 31 -15.37 14.46 2.11
CA LYS A 31 -15.06 13.29 1.28
C LYS A 31 -13.97 13.57 0.26
N ALA A 32 -13.97 14.77 -0.34
CA ALA A 32 -12.93 15.17 -1.28
C ALA A 32 -11.57 15.32 -0.56
N GLU A 33 -11.55 15.92 0.63
CA GLU A 33 -10.37 16.02 1.47
C GLU A 33 -9.86 14.63 1.90
N ALA A 34 -10.76 13.74 2.33
CA ALA A 34 -10.39 12.37 2.69
C ALA A 34 -9.84 11.59 1.49
N LEU A 35 -10.38 11.79 0.29
CA LEU A 35 -9.88 11.19 -0.94
C LEU A 35 -8.48 11.72 -1.28
N ALA A 36 -8.25 13.02 -1.15
CA ALA A 36 -6.94 13.62 -1.37
C ALA A 36 -5.91 13.11 -0.35
N ALA A 37 -6.27 13.02 0.94
CA ALA A 37 -5.43 12.44 1.98
C ALA A 37 -5.11 10.97 1.70
N SER A 38 -6.09 10.19 1.23
CA SER A 38 -5.89 8.79 0.82
C SER A 38 -4.93 8.67 -0.36
N ALA A 39 -5.06 9.55 -1.36
CA ALA A 39 -4.13 9.60 -2.50
C ALA A 39 -2.70 9.96 -2.06
N GLY A 40 -2.57 10.92 -1.13
CA GLY A 40 -1.29 11.27 -0.53
C GLY A 40 -0.65 10.10 0.23
N ALA A 41 -1.43 9.38 1.02
CA ALA A 41 -0.97 8.18 1.72
C ALA A 41 -0.53 7.08 0.73
N ALA A 42 -1.27 6.86 -0.35
CA ALA A 42 -0.92 5.90 -1.39
C ALA A 42 0.42 6.26 -2.07
N LEU A 43 0.63 7.54 -2.40
CA LEU A 43 1.87 8.02 -3.01
C LEU A 43 3.07 7.85 -2.06
N ALA A 44 2.93 8.27 -0.80
CA ALA A 44 3.98 8.13 0.21
C ALA A 44 4.37 6.66 0.44
N ASN A 45 3.38 5.76 0.45
CA ASN A 45 3.62 4.33 0.54
C ASN A 45 4.32 3.77 -0.70
N ALA A 46 3.90 4.17 -1.90
CA ALA A 46 4.55 3.76 -3.15
C ALA A 46 6.02 4.19 -3.18
N GLU A 47 6.33 5.42 -2.76
CA GLU A 47 7.71 5.90 -2.63
C GLU A 47 8.52 5.09 -1.61
N ALA A 48 7.94 4.81 -0.44
CA ALA A 48 8.61 4.04 0.61
C ALA A 48 8.92 2.60 0.15
N ILE A 49 7.97 1.94 -0.51
CA ILE A 49 8.15 0.61 -1.10
C ILE A 49 9.22 0.67 -2.20
N GLY A 50 9.16 1.65 -3.10
CA GLY A 50 10.14 1.85 -4.17
C GLY A 50 11.57 2.03 -3.64
N ARG A 51 11.77 2.88 -2.62
CA ARG A 51 13.07 3.06 -1.97
C ARG A 51 13.60 1.76 -1.36
N ARG A 52 12.72 0.98 -0.72
CA ARG A 52 13.09 -0.32 -0.13
C ARG A 52 13.50 -1.33 -1.19
N LEU A 53 12.74 -1.46 -2.27
CA LEU A 53 13.06 -2.35 -3.38
C LEU A 53 14.38 -1.94 -4.07
N GLY A 54 14.60 -0.64 -4.26
CA GLY A 54 15.86 -0.12 -4.79
C GLY A 54 17.06 -0.50 -3.93
N ARG A 55 16.95 -0.36 -2.60
CA ARG A 55 18.01 -0.79 -1.67
C ARG A 55 18.23 -2.31 -1.71
N ALA A 56 17.16 -3.09 -1.69
CA ALA A 56 17.22 -4.55 -1.78
C ALA A 56 17.92 -5.04 -3.07
N ALA A 57 17.67 -4.37 -4.20
CA ALA A 57 18.33 -4.67 -5.46
C ALA A 57 19.84 -4.35 -5.43
N MET A 58 20.23 -3.24 -4.81
CA MET A 58 21.65 -2.89 -4.64
C MET A 58 22.37 -3.88 -3.72
N ASP A 59 21.76 -4.26 -2.61
CA ASP A 59 22.30 -5.25 -1.67
C ASP A 59 22.48 -6.60 -2.35
N GLU A 60 21.49 -7.05 -3.13
CA GLU A 60 21.60 -8.32 -3.88
C GLU A 60 22.66 -8.24 -4.99
N GLY A 61 22.80 -7.09 -5.66
CA GLY A 61 23.88 -6.85 -6.61
C GLY A 61 25.26 -7.02 -5.97
N ALA A 62 25.46 -6.53 -4.75
CA ALA A 62 26.70 -6.72 -4.01
C ALA A 62 26.96 -8.20 -3.69
N HIS A 63 25.93 -8.95 -3.29
CA HIS A 63 26.05 -10.40 -3.06
C HIS A 63 26.39 -11.16 -4.34
N ALA A 64 25.77 -10.81 -5.47
CA ALA A 64 26.04 -11.42 -6.77
C ALA A 64 27.48 -11.14 -7.23
N LEU A 65 27.97 -9.91 -7.08
CA LEU A 65 29.36 -9.55 -7.41
C LEU A 65 30.35 -10.32 -6.52
N HIS A 66 30.05 -10.45 -5.23
CA HIS A 66 30.90 -11.24 -4.32
C HIS A 66 30.97 -12.71 -4.73
N ALA A 67 29.83 -13.31 -5.08
CA ALA A 67 29.76 -14.68 -5.56
C ALA A 67 30.51 -14.86 -6.89
N ALA A 68 30.34 -13.92 -7.84
CA ALA A 68 31.07 -13.93 -9.10
C ALA A 68 32.58 -13.85 -8.90
N ALA A 69 33.04 -13.00 -7.98
CA ALA A 69 34.46 -12.90 -7.62
C ALA A 69 34.99 -14.21 -7.00
N ALA A 70 34.22 -14.84 -6.10
CA ALA A 70 34.59 -16.12 -5.50
C ALA A 70 34.70 -17.25 -6.54
N ILE A 71 33.76 -17.30 -7.48
CA ILE A 71 33.80 -18.22 -8.63
C ILE A 71 35.03 -17.95 -9.50
N GLY A 72 35.28 -16.69 -9.85
CA GLY A 72 36.43 -16.31 -10.70
C GLY A 72 37.80 -16.57 -10.06
N GLN A 73 37.88 -16.55 -8.73
CA GLN A 73 39.11 -16.84 -7.97
C GLN A 73 39.29 -18.34 -7.64
N SER A 74 38.29 -19.17 -7.94
CA SER A 74 38.32 -20.60 -7.64
C SER A 74 39.41 -21.31 -8.43
N ARG A 75 40.15 -22.20 -7.76
CA ARG A 75 41.26 -22.96 -8.37
C ARG A 75 40.82 -24.33 -8.89
N THR A 76 39.60 -24.74 -8.56
CA THR A 76 39.02 -26.02 -8.98
C THR A 76 37.53 -25.85 -9.31
N PRO A 77 36.96 -26.73 -10.16
CA PRO A 77 35.52 -26.75 -10.41
C PRO A 77 34.67 -26.95 -9.15
N ALA A 78 35.17 -27.75 -8.19
CA ALA A 78 34.48 -27.98 -6.93
C ALA A 78 34.33 -26.70 -6.09
N GLN A 79 35.37 -25.87 -6.00
CA GLN A 79 35.33 -24.57 -5.32
C GLN A 79 34.38 -23.59 -6.01
N ALA A 80 34.36 -23.57 -7.34
CA ALA A 80 33.44 -22.74 -8.11
C ALA A 80 31.98 -23.16 -7.86
N ALA A 81 31.71 -24.47 -7.85
CA ALA A 81 30.39 -25.01 -7.54
C ALA A 81 29.96 -24.67 -6.11
N GLU A 82 30.85 -24.79 -5.12
CA GLU A 82 30.58 -24.41 -3.72
C GLU A 82 30.20 -22.93 -3.58
N ALA A 83 30.94 -22.03 -4.24
CA ALA A 83 30.64 -20.60 -4.25
C ALA A 83 29.26 -20.31 -4.90
N GLN A 84 28.95 -20.99 -6.01
CA GLN A 84 27.65 -20.88 -6.66
C GLN A 84 26.51 -21.39 -5.76
N PHE A 85 26.66 -22.55 -5.13
CA PHE A 85 25.65 -23.11 -4.23
C PHE A 85 25.42 -22.23 -3.00
N THR A 86 26.49 -21.72 -2.40
CA THR A 86 26.43 -20.81 -1.26
C THR A 86 25.64 -19.56 -1.60
N TYR A 87 25.92 -18.96 -2.77
CA TYR A 87 25.17 -17.82 -3.26
C TYR A 87 23.69 -18.17 -3.49
N ALA A 88 23.40 -19.27 -4.18
CA ALA A 88 22.03 -19.67 -4.51
C ALA A 88 21.18 -19.90 -3.25
N MET A 89 21.70 -20.64 -2.27
CA MET A 89 20.99 -20.88 -0.99
C MET A 89 20.77 -19.59 -0.21
N GLY A 90 21.77 -18.71 -0.19
CA GLY A 90 21.65 -17.39 0.43
C GLY A 90 20.60 -16.52 -0.25
N TRP A 91 20.58 -16.52 -1.59
CA TRP A 91 19.64 -15.75 -2.40
C TRP A 91 18.20 -16.16 -2.11
N TRP A 92 17.89 -17.46 -2.12
CA TRP A 92 16.55 -17.95 -1.78
C TRP A 92 16.09 -17.47 -0.40
N SER A 93 16.97 -17.54 0.59
CA SER A 93 16.67 -17.09 1.96
C SER A 93 16.39 -15.59 2.04
N ARG A 94 17.18 -14.76 1.33
CA ARG A 94 16.98 -13.30 1.27
C ARG A 94 15.71 -12.94 0.51
N ALA A 95 15.47 -13.57 -0.64
CA ALA A 95 14.28 -13.36 -1.46
C ALA A 95 12.99 -13.69 -0.68
N ALA A 96 12.96 -14.81 0.06
CA ALA A 96 11.82 -15.17 0.90
C ALA A 96 11.53 -14.11 1.98
N ARG A 97 12.58 -13.60 2.66
CA ARG A 97 12.43 -12.51 3.65
C ARG A 97 11.94 -11.20 3.00
N GLN A 98 12.46 -10.87 1.83
CA GLN A 98 12.03 -9.67 1.08
C GLN A 98 10.56 -9.78 0.66
N ALA A 99 10.11 -10.96 0.22
CA ALA A 99 8.71 -11.19 -0.14
C ALA A 99 7.76 -11.00 1.06
N LEU A 100 8.10 -11.56 2.23
CA LEU A 100 7.31 -11.36 3.45
C LEU A 100 7.25 -9.88 3.86
N THR A 101 8.38 -9.20 3.81
CA THR A 101 8.47 -7.77 4.15
C THR A 101 7.68 -6.91 3.17
N LEU A 102 7.71 -7.24 1.87
CA LEU A 102 6.93 -6.55 0.86
C LEU A 102 5.43 -6.77 1.07
N ASN A 103 5.02 -8.00 1.37
CA ASN A 103 3.63 -8.30 1.66
C ASN A 103 3.10 -7.50 2.87
N ASP A 104 3.85 -7.45 3.96
CA ASP A 104 3.52 -6.65 5.14
C ASP A 104 3.41 -5.14 4.81
N ALA A 105 4.35 -4.62 4.02
CA ALA A 105 4.32 -3.24 3.57
C ALA A 105 3.09 -2.93 2.69
N LEU A 106 2.71 -3.85 1.80
CA LEU A 106 1.53 -3.69 0.94
C LEU A 106 0.23 -3.72 1.75
N LEU A 107 0.12 -4.59 2.75
CA LEU A 107 -1.04 -4.64 3.65
C LEU A 107 -1.17 -3.35 4.47
N THR A 108 -0.04 -2.86 5.00
CA THR A 108 0.01 -1.58 5.73
C THR A 108 -0.39 -0.42 4.83
N ALA A 109 0.18 -0.34 3.63
CA ALA A 109 -0.15 0.69 2.64
C ALA A 109 -1.64 0.69 2.27
N GLN A 110 -2.24 -0.50 2.11
CA GLN A 110 -3.67 -0.62 1.85
C GLN A 110 -4.50 -0.09 3.03
N ALA A 111 -4.15 -0.46 4.26
CA ALA A 111 -4.84 0.01 5.45
C ALA A 111 -4.76 1.54 5.60
N GLU A 112 -3.56 2.11 5.45
CA GLU A 112 -3.32 3.55 5.52
C GLU A 112 -4.03 4.32 4.41
N THR A 113 -4.08 3.77 3.20
CA THR A 113 -4.79 4.38 2.07
C THR A 113 -6.29 4.47 2.33
N VAL A 114 -6.90 3.45 2.96
CA VAL A 114 -8.35 3.42 3.17
C VAL A 114 -8.76 4.14 4.47
N ALA A 115 -7.84 4.32 5.42
CA ALA A 115 -8.13 4.87 6.73
C ALA A 115 -8.82 6.26 6.69
N PRO A 116 -8.37 7.26 5.90
CA PRO A 116 -9.01 8.58 5.86
C PRO A 116 -10.46 8.49 5.37
N ILE A 117 -10.72 7.72 4.32
CA ILE A 117 -12.07 7.50 3.79
C ILE A 117 -12.96 6.83 4.85
N HIS A 118 -12.47 5.80 5.52
CA HIS A 118 -13.21 5.09 6.54
C HIS A 118 -13.55 5.99 7.74
N GLN A 119 -12.58 6.77 8.21
CA GLN A 119 -12.75 7.71 9.32
C GLN A 119 -13.80 8.78 8.99
N THR A 120 -13.67 9.44 7.84
CA THR A 120 -14.64 10.46 7.40
C THR A 120 -16.02 9.86 7.17
N ALA A 121 -16.12 8.70 6.52
CA ALA A 121 -17.42 8.03 6.34
C ALA A 121 -18.09 7.69 7.68
N THR A 122 -17.31 7.22 8.66
CA THR A 122 -17.80 6.90 10.01
C THR A 122 -18.23 8.14 10.77
N ALA A 123 -17.46 9.22 10.71
CA ALA A 123 -17.80 10.50 11.34
C ALA A 123 -19.09 11.06 10.75
N ASN A 124 -19.21 11.07 9.43
CA ASN A 124 -20.38 11.61 8.73
C ASN A 124 -21.63 10.78 9.01
N ALA A 125 -21.51 9.45 9.04
CA ALA A 125 -22.60 8.56 9.44
C ALA A 125 -23.06 8.80 10.88
N ARG A 126 -22.13 9.08 11.82
CA ARG A 126 -22.47 9.44 13.21
C ARG A 126 -23.20 10.78 13.31
N ARG A 127 -22.82 11.79 12.51
CA ARG A 127 -23.51 13.09 12.49
C ARG A 127 -24.91 12.98 11.91
N LEU A 128 -25.08 12.30 10.78
CA LEU A 128 -26.40 12.05 10.19
C LEU A 128 -27.36 11.41 11.19
N ARG A 129 -26.89 10.43 11.98
CA ARG A 129 -27.67 9.78 13.05
C ARG A 129 -28.13 10.71 14.19
N LYS A 130 -27.50 11.87 14.36
CA LYS A 130 -27.88 12.88 15.37
C LYS A 130 -28.83 13.93 14.80
N THR A 131 -28.81 14.12 13.49
CA THR A 131 -29.62 15.12 12.78
C THR A 131 -30.96 14.55 12.30
N THR A 132 -31.11 13.22 12.25
CA THR A 132 -32.39 12.50 12.04
C THR A 132 -33.07 12.18 13.36
#